data_AF-A0A8L8JX49-F1
#
_entry.id   AF-A0A8L8JX49-F1
#
_cell.length_a   1.000
_cell.length_b   1.000
_cell.length_c   1.000
_cell.angle_alpha   90.00
_cell.angle_beta   90.00
_cell.angle_gamma   90.00
#
_symmetry.space_group_name_H-M   'P 1'
#
loop_
_entity.id
_entity.type
_entity.pdbx_description
1 polymer ?
#
loop_
_entity_poly.entity_id
_entity_poly.type
_entity_poly.pdbx_seq_one_letter_code
_entity_poly.pdbx_strand_id
1 'polypeptide(L)'
;LFAGDAQYVKEVVRSRITMVPTLMLDMSCEAIRWRVLPRMRQAATNFGIAFARIVHTDYEFLEEQLQVNYSPENSYCYHVDSKSPKLFRDRMAQLSACLPNVHLTNGKRHTSCHHRMTHDVVIRTNDELKRIFQTLNGSNDVQITPCDPANYDQKKKWDAESLGVFTSQQPMFIAKGAVQAALSRDAVRWINRVNLAKLIRQFNAGNAVDEMLMSSLQIADSWNMPGRFTSEKCECHVVDSYVTRFRMVHWRESKQECKAGFLRHLVCVLGTEDLPSISQYHHILVNKMMPTFDYGAVACVSELMFNRTYLSQDDHPLNMKYYENLPTVSMLCSPM
;
A
#
# COMPACT_ATOMS: atom_id res chain seq x y z
N LEU A 1 19.89 12.00 -11.62
CA LEU A 1 18.41 11.92 -11.73
C LEU A 1 17.71 12.46 -10.49
N PHE A 2 17.97 11.92 -9.29
CA PHE A 2 17.34 12.42 -8.04
C PHE A 2 17.66 13.87 -7.68
N ALA A 3 18.82 14.40 -8.10
CA ALA A 3 19.18 15.81 -7.91
C ALA A 3 18.34 16.80 -8.75
N GLY A 4 17.45 16.32 -9.62
CA GLY A 4 16.54 17.18 -10.39
C GLY A 4 17.18 17.93 -11.56
N ASP A 5 18.32 17.45 -12.07
CA ASP A 5 18.93 18.00 -13.30
C ASP A 5 17.97 17.86 -14.49
N ALA A 6 17.35 18.97 -14.87
CA ALA A 6 16.33 19.01 -15.89
C ALA A 6 16.87 18.67 -17.29
N GLN A 7 18.14 18.96 -17.58
CA GLN A 7 18.73 18.62 -18.87
C GLN A 7 18.99 17.12 -18.95
N TYR A 8 19.59 16.55 -17.91
CA TYR A 8 19.87 15.12 -17.88
C TYR A 8 18.58 14.29 -17.88
N VAL A 9 17.55 14.71 -17.13
CA VAL A 9 16.23 14.06 -17.17
C VAL A 9 15.67 14.07 -18.60
N LYS A 10 15.73 15.22 -19.31
CA LYS A 10 15.27 15.31 -20.72
C LYS A 10 16.03 14.39 -21.67
N GLU A 11 17.31 14.14 -21.41
CA GLU A 11 18.11 13.21 -22.21
C GLU A 11 17.69 11.75 -21.96
N VAL A 12 17.55 11.35 -20.69
CA VAL A 12 17.17 9.98 -20.30
C VAL A 12 15.77 9.62 -20.79
N VAL A 13 14.80 10.53 -20.66
CA VAL A 13 13.39 10.26 -21.05
C VAL A 13 13.19 10.08 -22.55
N ARG A 14 14.14 10.52 -23.39
CA ARG A 14 14.10 10.26 -24.85
C ARG A 14 14.24 8.78 -25.19
N SER A 15 14.89 8.00 -24.31
CA SER A 15 15.17 6.58 -24.50
C SER A 15 14.75 5.79 -23.26
N ARG A 16 13.46 5.85 -22.90
CA ARG A 16 12.95 5.10 -21.75
C ARG A 16 13.21 3.61 -21.90
N ILE A 17 13.70 3.02 -20.84
CA ILE A 17 13.90 1.58 -20.74
C ILE A 17 12.59 0.96 -20.27
N THR A 18 12.17 -0.13 -20.91
CA THR A 18 11.02 -0.92 -20.49
C THR A 18 11.47 -2.33 -20.14
N MET A 19 10.78 -2.97 -19.20
CA MET A 19 11.03 -4.36 -18.84
C MET A 19 10.41 -5.27 -19.91
N VAL A 20 11.24 -6.13 -20.49
CA VAL A 20 10.80 -7.20 -21.38
C VAL A 20 10.80 -8.50 -20.58
N PRO A 21 9.65 -9.16 -20.37
CA PRO A 21 9.60 -10.39 -19.60
C PRO A 21 10.43 -11.50 -20.22
N THR A 22 11.14 -12.24 -19.37
CA THR A 22 11.97 -13.37 -19.81
C THR A 22 11.10 -14.59 -20.09
N LEU A 23 11.20 -15.13 -21.32
CA LEU A 23 10.47 -16.34 -21.72
C LEU A 23 10.91 -17.58 -20.91
N MET A 24 12.20 -17.69 -20.62
CA MET A 24 12.81 -18.79 -19.85
C MET A 24 13.44 -18.27 -18.56
N LEU A 25 12.61 -17.81 -17.62
CA LEU A 25 13.07 -17.47 -16.28
C LEU A 25 13.27 -18.75 -15.46
N ASP A 26 14.45 -18.94 -14.87
CA ASP A 26 14.71 -20.06 -13.97
C ASP A 26 13.93 -19.89 -12.65
N MET A 27 13.00 -20.80 -12.41
CA MET A 27 12.12 -20.84 -11.25
C MET A 27 12.53 -21.91 -10.22
N SER A 28 13.73 -22.48 -10.32
CA SER A 28 14.29 -23.32 -9.26
C SER A 28 14.39 -22.52 -7.95
N CYS A 29 14.24 -23.19 -6.81
CA CYS A 29 14.34 -22.49 -5.52
C CYS A 29 15.73 -21.90 -5.27
N GLU A 30 16.78 -22.49 -5.85
CA GLU A 30 18.13 -21.91 -5.82
C GLU A 30 18.16 -20.56 -6.54
N ALA A 31 17.66 -20.50 -7.78
CA ALA A 31 17.63 -19.28 -8.57
C ALA A 31 16.74 -18.19 -7.94
N ILE A 32 15.56 -18.56 -7.42
CA ILE A 32 14.66 -17.62 -6.72
C ILE A 32 15.33 -17.05 -5.48
N ARG A 33 15.93 -17.90 -4.63
CA ARG A 33 16.63 -17.45 -3.41
C ARG A 33 17.82 -16.57 -3.76
N TRP A 34 18.55 -16.90 -4.81
CA TRP A 34 19.68 -16.10 -5.28
C TRP A 34 19.27 -14.69 -5.73
N ARG A 35 18.09 -14.55 -6.35
CA ARG A 35 17.56 -13.25 -6.79
C ARG A 35 16.92 -12.46 -5.65
N VAL A 36 16.18 -13.10 -4.75
CA VAL A 36 15.40 -12.40 -3.71
C VAL A 36 16.19 -12.15 -2.42
N LEU A 37 17.01 -13.10 -1.97
CA LEU A 37 17.67 -12.96 -0.67
C LEU A 37 18.77 -11.90 -0.73
N PRO A 38 18.89 -11.06 0.31
CA PRO A 38 19.88 -10.00 0.34
C PRO A 38 21.29 -10.60 0.39
N ARG A 39 22.19 -10.09 -0.46
CA ARG A 39 23.60 -10.51 -0.49
C ARG A 39 24.41 -9.92 0.66
N MET A 40 24.00 -8.75 1.13
CA MET A 40 24.60 -8.06 2.25
C MET A 40 23.71 -8.22 3.49
N ARG A 41 24.33 -8.36 4.65
CA ARG A 41 23.60 -8.51 5.91
C ARG A 41 22.90 -7.21 6.27
N GLN A 42 21.59 -7.28 6.48
CA GLN A 42 20.82 -6.18 7.08
C GLN A 42 20.92 -6.23 8.61
N ALA A 43 20.88 -5.06 9.25
CA ALA A 43 20.72 -4.99 10.70
C ALA A 43 19.35 -5.56 11.10
N ALA A 44 19.31 -6.33 12.18
CA ALA A 44 18.05 -6.84 12.71
C ALA A 44 17.20 -5.66 13.20
N THR A 45 15.97 -5.56 12.71
CA THR A 45 15.05 -4.51 13.14
C THR A 45 14.38 -4.89 14.46
N ASN A 46 14.28 -6.20 14.77
CA ASN A 46 13.45 -6.78 15.82
C ASN A 46 11.99 -6.33 15.73
N PHE A 47 11.54 -6.04 14.50
CA PHE A 47 10.22 -5.49 14.21
C PHE A 47 9.68 -6.09 12.92
N GLY A 48 8.80 -7.09 13.05
CA GLY A 48 8.23 -7.81 11.91
C GLY A 48 7.00 -7.13 11.32
N ILE A 49 7.06 -6.84 10.02
CA ILE A 49 5.99 -6.20 9.24
C ILE A 49 5.34 -7.25 8.33
N ALA A 50 4.01 -7.22 8.23
CA ALA A 50 3.27 -8.07 7.31
C ALA A 50 2.74 -7.26 6.13
N PHE A 51 3.15 -7.62 4.91
CA PHE A 51 2.63 -7.04 3.68
C PHE A 51 1.54 -7.95 3.10
N ALA A 52 0.38 -7.39 2.76
CA ALA A 52 -0.67 -8.10 2.04
C ALA A 52 -0.92 -7.39 0.71
N ARG A 53 -0.69 -8.07 -0.43
CA ARG A 53 -0.81 -7.48 -1.76
C ARG A 53 -1.71 -8.31 -2.67
N ILE A 54 -2.61 -7.64 -3.39
CA ILE A 54 -3.41 -8.23 -4.47
C ILE A 54 -2.67 -8.00 -5.79
N VAL A 55 -2.29 -9.07 -6.48
CA VAL A 55 -1.43 -9.04 -7.66
C VAL A 55 -1.99 -9.84 -8.84
N HIS A 56 -1.58 -9.50 -10.07
CA HIS A 56 -2.16 -10.12 -11.26
C HIS A 56 -1.25 -10.29 -12.48
N THR A 57 -0.09 -9.64 -12.55
CA THR A 57 0.82 -9.66 -13.71
C THR A 57 2.23 -9.27 -13.27
N ASP A 58 3.17 -9.26 -14.22
CA ASP A 58 4.52 -8.69 -14.09
C ASP A 58 5.33 -9.35 -12.95
N TYR A 59 5.49 -10.68 -13.03
CA TYR A 59 6.18 -11.46 -11.99
C TYR A 59 7.60 -10.95 -11.70
N GLU A 60 8.40 -10.69 -12.75
CA GLU A 60 9.79 -10.23 -12.59
C GLU A 60 9.86 -8.89 -11.85
N PHE A 61 8.92 -7.97 -12.13
CA PHE A 61 8.78 -6.74 -11.36
C PHE A 61 8.40 -7.00 -9.90
N LEU A 62 7.43 -7.89 -9.63
CA LEU A 62 7.03 -8.21 -8.24
C LEU A 62 8.15 -8.89 -7.45
N GLU A 63 8.94 -9.74 -8.10
CA GLU A 63 10.11 -10.40 -7.52
C GLU A 63 11.19 -9.37 -7.17
N GLU A 64 11.45 -8.40 -8.06
CA GLU A 64 12.35 -7.27 -7.78
C GLU A 64 11.84 -6.42 -6.61
N GLN A 65 10.54 -6.08 -6.59
CA GLN A 65 9.96 -5.31 -5.48
C GLN A 65 10.01 -6.06 -4.15
N LEU A 66 9.93 -7.40 -4.17
CA LEU A 66 10.15 -8.22 -2.99
C LEU A 66 11.62 -8.16 -2.57
N GLN A 67 12.56 -8.34 -3.50
CA GLN A 67 14.00 -8.30 -3.25
C GLN A 67 14.43 -6.99 -2.58
N VAL A 68 13.98 -5.84 -3.11
CA VAL A 68 14.36 -4.50 -2.64
C VAL A 68 14.04 -4.28 -1.16
N ASN A 69 12.93 -4.88 -0.68
CA ASN A 69 12.49 -4.71 0.71
C ASN A 69 12.42 -6.04 1.48
N TYR A 70 13.13 -7.08 1.04
CA TYR A 70 13.08 -8.38 1.69
C TYR A 70 13.78 -8.32 3.05
N SER A 71 13.08 -8.74 4.11
CA SER A 71 13.66 -9.04 5.41
C SER A 71 13.14 -10.39 5.90
N PRO A 72 13.98 -11.23 6.53
CA PRO A 72 13.55 -12.47 7.15
C PRO A 72 12.59 -12.26 8.33
N GLU A 73 12.53 -11.06 8.91
CA GLU A 73 11.64 -10.71 10.03
C GLU A 73 10.21 -10.36 9.58
N ASN A 74 10.05 -10.05 8.28
CA ASN A 74 8.78 -9.67 7.69
C ASN A 74 8.03 -10.88 7.11
N SER A 75 6.74 -10.70 6.83
CA SER A 75 5.90 -11.67 6.13
C SER A 75 5.27 -11.04 4.88
N TYR A 76 5.25 -11.76 3.77
CA TYR A 76 4.77 -11.27 2.48
C TYR A 76 3.65 -12.16 1.97
N CYS A 77 2.41 -11.68 2.07
CA CYS A 77 1.22 -12.39 1.64
C CYS A 77 0.73 -11.83 0.30
N TYR A 78 0.55 -12.71 -0.69
CA TYR A 78 0.01 -12.36 -1.99
C TYR A 78 -1.34 -13.04 -2.24
N HIS A 79 -2.29 -12.26 -2.73
CA HIS A 79 -3.50 -12.77 -3.36
C HIS A 79 -3.37 -12.62 -4.86
N VAL A 80 -3.40 -13.75 -5.58
CA VAL A 80 -3.27 -13.78 -7.03
C VAL A 80 -4.66 -13.80 -7.66
N ASP A 81 -4.94 -12.85 -8.56
CA ASP A 81 -6.22 -12.82 -9.28
C ASP A 81 -6.44 -14.13 -10.06
N SER A 82 -7.61 -14.74 -9.92
CA SER A 82 -7.94 -16.01 -10.57
C SER A 82 -7.91 -15.93 -12.11
N LYS A 83 -8.07 -14.73 -12.70
CA LYS A 83 -7.98 -14.49 -14.14
C LYS A 83 -6.57 -14.22 -14.65
N SER A 84 -5.57 -14.14 -13.79
CA SER A 84 -4.18 -13.94 -14.22
C SER A 84 -3.68 -15.06 -15.11
N PRO A 85 -2.74 -14.81 -16.04
CA PRO A 85 -2.18 -15.86 -16.90
C PRO A 85 -1.64 -17.05 -16.09
N LYS A 86 -1.81 -18.28 -16.60
CA LYS A 86 -1.36 -19.50 -15.89
C LYS A 86 0.12 -19.41 -15.50
N LEU A 87 0.98 -18.99 -16.43
CA LEU A 87 2.42 -18.82 -16.18
C LEU A 87 2.69 -17.88 -14.99
N PHE A 88 1.97 -16.78 -14.87
CA PHE A 88 2.10 -15.86 -13.73
C PHE A 88 1.73 -16.53 -12.41
N ARG A 89 0.59 -17.25 -12.38
CA ARG A 89 0.13 -17.96 -11.18
C ARG A 89 1.11 -19.06 -10.76
N ASP A 90 1.64 -19.81 -11.72
CA ASP A 90 2.64 -20.86 -11.47
C ASP A 90 3.94 -20.26 -10.89
N ARG A 91 4.42 -19.14 -11.45
CA ARG A 91 5.61 -18.44 -10.95
C ARG A 91 5.41 -17.92 -9.52
N MET A 92 4.26 -17.30 -9.21
CA MET A 92 3.93 -16.86 -7.86
C MET A 92 3.84 -18.03 -6.86
N ALA A 93 3.30 -19.18 -7.29
CA ALA A 93 3.23 -20.38 -6.45
C ALA A 93 4.62 -20.92 -6.12
N GLN A 94 5.50 -20.94 -7.13
CA GLN A 94 6.89 -21.36 -6.94
C GLN A 94 7.66 -20.40 -6.01
N LEU A 95 7.47 -19.08 -6.15
CA LEU A 95 8.05 -18.08 -5.24
C LEU A 95 7.70 -18.35 -3.78
N SER A 96 6.41 -18.58 -3.48
CA SER A 96 5.94 -18.88 -2.12
C SER A 96 6.42 -20.24 -1.61
N ALA A 97 6.57 -21.24 -2.47
CA ALA A 97 7.13 -22.53 -2.08
C ALA A 97 8.63 -22.45 -1.70
N CYS A 98 9.37 -21.50 -2.29
CA CYS A 98 10.82 -21.38 -2.10
C CYS A 98 11.22 -20.46 -0.94
N LEU A 99 10.35 -19.57 -0.47
CA LEU A 99 10.66 -18.61 0.59
C LEU A 99 9.71 -18.78 1.79
N PRO A 100 10.21 -19.06 3.00
CA PRO A 100 9.38 -19.50 4.13
C PRO A 100 8.42 -18.43 4.67
N ASN A 101 8.74 -17.15 4.46
CA ASN A 101 7.95 -16.00 4.88
C ASN A 101 7.17 -15.35 3.73
N VAL A 102 7.07 -16.05 2.58
CA VAL A 102 6.23 -15.65 1.45
C VAL A 102 5.04 -16.60 1.36
N HIS A 103 3.83 -16.05 1.33
CA HIS A 103 2.59 -16.79 1.42
C HIS A 103 1.69 -16.45 0.24
N LEU A 104 1.03 -17.46 -0.33
CA LEU A 104 -0.11 -17.28 -1.22
C LEU A 104 -1.41 -17.61 -0.51
N THR A 105 -2.45 -16.82 -0.80
CA THR A 105 -3.81 -17.14 -0.37
C THR A 105 -4.48 -18.15 -1.31
N ASN A 106 -5.30 -19.04 -0.75
CA ASN A 106 -6.00 -20.09 -1.50
C ASN A 106 -7.31 -19.63 -2.17
N GLY A 107 -7.55 -18.32 -2.28
CA GLY A 107 -8.82 -17.76 -2.72
C GLY A 107 -9.00 -17.76 -4.25
N LYS A 108 -10.13 -18.30 -4.75
CA LYS A 108 -10.50 -18.27 -6.19
C LYS A 108 -11.18 -16.95 -6.63
N ARG A 109 -11.10 -15.88 -5.83
CA ARG A 109 -11.85 -14.64 -6.09
C ARG A 109 -11.18 -13.83 -7.20
N HIS A 110 -12.01 -13.22 -8.04
CA HIS A 110 -11.57 -12.25 -9.05
C HIS A 110 -11.56 -10.86 -8.43
N THR A 111 -10.54 -10.05 -8.76
CA THR A 111 -10.40 -8.67 -8.31
C THR A 111 -10.46 -7.70 -9.49
N SER A 112 -11.25 -6.63 -9.35
CA SER A 112 -11.37 -5.61 -10.39
C SER A 112 -10.05 -4.86 -10.61
N CYS A 113 -9.89 -4.25 -11.79
CA CYS A 113 -8.61 -3.70 -12.26
C CYS A 113 -8.09 -2.50 -11.44
N HIS A 114 -8.94 -1.82 -10.66
CA HIS A 114 -8.59 -0.60 -9.92
C HIS A 114 -7.96 -0.87 -8.54
N HIS A 115 -7.99 -2.12 -8.08
CA HIS A 115 -7.63 -2.54 -6.72
C HIS A 115 -6.28 -3.23 -6.61
N ARG A 116 -5.54 -3.27 -7.72
CA ARG A 116 -4.34 -4.09 -7.84
C ARG A 116 -3.13 -3.32 -7.35
N MET A 117 -2.40 -3.94 -6.43
CA MET A 117 -1.18 -3.43 -5.82
C MET A 117 0.05 -3.90 -6.60
N THR A 118 -0.14 -4.44 -7.81
CA THR A 118 0.95 -4.96 -8.66
C THR A 118 1.97 -3.89 -8.97
N HIS A 119 1.57 -2.64 -9.16
CA HIS A 119 2.43 -1.53 -9.58
C HIS A 119 2.74 -0.55 -8.44
N ASP A 120 2.57 -1.00 -7.18
CA ASP A 120 2.99 -0.26 -5.99
C ASP A 120 4.49 -0.53 -5.71
N VAL A 121 5.28 0.54 -5.62
CA VAL A 121 6.72 0.50 -5.32
C VAL A 121 6.96 1.00 -3.90
N VAL A 122 7.80 0.29 -3.15
CA VAL A 122 8.20 0.72 -1.79
C VAL A 122 9.31 1.75 -1.89
N ILE A 123 9.16 2.85 -1.17
CA ILE A 123 10.12 3.97 -1.16
C ILE A 123 10.70 4.21 0.24
N ARG A 124 10.63 3.18 1.09
CA ARG A 124 11.15 3.14 2.46
C ARG A 124 11.85 1.81 2.74
N THR A 125 13.01 1.92 3.36
CA THR A 125 13.78 0.77 3.86
C THR A 125 13.10 0.14 5.07
N ASN A 126 13.46 -1.10 5.41
CA ASN A 126 12.94 -1.79 6.59
C ASN A 126 13.20 -1.06 7.91
N ASP A 127 14.33 -0.36 8.04
CA ASP A 127 14.61 0.45 9.23
C ASP A 127 13.72 1.69 9.32
N GLU A 128 13.54 2.40 8.20
CA GLU A 128 12.61 3.54 8.14
C GLU A 128 11.17 3.10 8.42
N LEU A 129 10.74 1.97 7.87
CA LEU A 129 9.41 1.41 8.14
C LEU A 129 9.21 1.08 9.61
N LYS A 130 10.18 0.44 10.26
CA LYS A 130 10.16 0.20 11.70
C LYS A 130 9.97 1.51 12.45
N ARG A 131 10.79 2.53 12.16
CA ARG A 131 10.73 3.83 12.85
C ARG A 131 9.36 4.48 12.69
N ILE A 132 8.82 4.50 11.46
CA ILE A 132 7.48 5.03 11.17
C ILE A 132 6.42 4.27 12.00
N PHE A 133 6.41 2.93 11.96
CA PHE A 133 5.39 2.15 12.67
C PHE A 133 5.54 2.18 14.19
N GLN A 134 6.75 2.36 14.71
CA GLN A 134 6.98 2.61 16.13
C GLN A 134 6.41 3.97 16.55
N THR A 135 6.56 5.01 15.72
CA THR A 135 5.94 6.32 15.95
C THR A 135 4.41 6.24 15.91
N LEU A 136 3.83 5.40 15.03
CA LEU A 136 2.37 5.16 15.04
C LEU A 136 1.88 4.47 16.31
N ASN A 137 2.74 3.76 17.04
CA ASN A 137 2.46 3.17 18.36
C ASN A 137 1.10 2.42 18.46
N GLY A 138 0.75 1.65 17.43
CA GLY A 138 -0.50 0.88 17.40
C GLY A 138 -1.69 1.58 16.75
N SER A 139 -1.57 2.86 16.39
CA SER A 139 -2.52 3.54 15.50
C SER A 139 -2.54 2.91 14.11
N ASN A 140 -3.71 2.93 13.49
CA ASN A 140 -3.87 2.59 12.10
C ASN A 140 -3.63 3.84 11.23
N ASP A 141 -3.12 3.66 10.02
CA ASP A 141 -2.98 4.71 9.01
C ASP A 141 -3.93 4.41 7.85
N VAL A 142 -5.01 5.19 7.76
CA VAL A 142 -6.09 5.02 6.79
C VAL A 142 -6.59 6.40 6.37
N GLN A 143 -6.77 6.61 5.08
CA GLN A 143 -7.40 7.83 4.57
C GLN A 143 -8.89 7.83 4.91
N ILE A 144 -9.41 8.95 5.40
CA ILE A 144 -10.81 9.11 5.76
C ILE A 144 -11.31 10.41 5.14
N THR A 145 -12.37 10.34 4.37
CA THR A 145 -13.09 11.47 3.79
C THR A 145 -14.59 11.18 3.87
N PRO A 146 -15.45 12.21 3.96
CA PRO A 146 -16.89 12.04 3.85
C PRO A 146 -17.27 11.23 2.61
N CYS A 147 -18.18 10.26 2.78
CA CYS A 147 -18.71 9.51 1.66
C CYS A 147 -19.94 10.23 1.07
N ASP A 148 -19.97 10.39 -0.26
CA ASP A 148 -21.17 10.89 -0.93
C ASP A 148 -22.35 9.92 -0.71
N PRO A 149 -23.49 10.41 -0.18
CA PRO A 149 -24.77 9.72 -0.11
C PRO A 149 -25.15 8.83 -1.30
N ALA A 150 -24.77 9.19 -2.52
CA ALA A 150 -25.10 8.46 -3.74
C ALA A 150 -24.38 7.10 -3.85
N ASN A 151 -23.30 6.87 -3.08
CA ASN A 151 -22.49 5.66 -3.20
C ASN A 151 -22.99 4.49 -2.34
N TYR A 152 -23.92 4.71 -1.42
CA TYR A 152 -24.46 3.68 -0.53
C TYR A 152 -25.97 3.81 -0.32
N ASP A 153 -26.61 2.70 0.04
CA ASP A 153 -28.06 2.66 0.24
C ASP A 153 -28.46 3.31 1.56
N GLN A 154 -28.99 4.53 1.49
CA GLN A 154 -29.48 5.28 2.65
C GLN A 154 -30.75 4.70 3.28
N LYS A 155 -31.47 3.80 2.60
CA LYS A 155 -32.67 3.15 3.16
C LYS A 155 -32.31 2.00 4.10
N LYS A 156 -31.06 1.52 4.05
CA LYS A 156 -30.58 0.46 4.92
C LYS A 156 -30.14 1.01 6.27
N LYS A 157 -30.25 0.16 7.28
CA LYS A 157 -29.76 0.42 8.62
C LYS A 157 -28.27 0.08 8.72
N TRP A 158 -27.46 1.03 9.17
CA TRP A 158 -26.01 0.92 9.30
C TRP A 158 -25.54 0.89 10.77
N ASP A 159 -26.46 0.71 11.72
CA ASP A 159 -26.12 0.49 13.13
C ASP A 159 -25.62 -0.95 13.40
N ALA A 160 -24.87 -1.10 14.50
CA ALA A 160 -24.21 -2.36 14.85
C ALA A 160 -25.20 -3.51 15.08
N GLU A 161 -26.35 -3.21 15.71
CA GLU A 161 -27.39 -4.19 16.01
C GLU A 161 -28.04 -4.73 14.73
N SER A 162 -28.47 -3.84 13.84
CA SER A 162 -29.05 -4.22 12.56
C SER A 162 -28.06 -5.00 11.70
N LEU A 163 -26.77 -4.71 11.81
CA LEU A 163 -25.70 -5.45 11.14
C LEU A 163 -25.29 -6.74 11.86
N GLY A 164 -25.81 -7.01 13.07
CA GLY A 164 -25.49 -8.19 13.87
C GLY A 164 -24.03 -8.23 14.34
N VAL A 165 -23.41 -7.06 14.49
CA VAL A 165 -22.01 -6.90 14.89
C VAL A 165 -21.90 -6.75 16.40
N PHE A 166 -22.67 -5.82 16.97
CA PHE A 166 -22.75 -5.53 18.41
C PHE A 166 -24.19 -5.16 18.78
N THR A 167 -24.50 -5.06 20.07
CA THR A 167 -25.84 -4.66 20.56
C THR A 167 -26.08 -3.15 20.52
N SER A 168 -25.10 -2.36 20.08
CA SER A 168 -25.24 -0.90 19.99
C SER A 168 -26.16 -0.49 18.84
N GLN A 169 -27.14 0.37 19.15
CA GLN A 169 -28.04 1.00 18.17
C GLN A 169 -27.47 2.27 17.57
N GLN A 170 -26.28 2.72 17.98
CA GLN A 170 -25.69 3.93 17.43
C GLN A 170 -25.38 3.73 15.94
N PRO A 171 -25.93 4.57 15.04
CA PRO A 171 -25.62 4.49 13.62
C PRO A 171 -24.14 4.79 13.38
N MET A 172 -23.50 3.99 12.53
CA MET A 172 -22.14 4.30 12.08
C MET A 172 -22.15 5.38 11.00
N PHE A 173 -21.16 6.27 11.00
CA PHE A 173 -20.91 7.15 9.87
C PHE A 173 -20.18 6.37 8.77
N ILE A 174 -20.61 6.56 7.52
CA ILE A 174 -19.99 5.93 6.36
C ILE A 174 -18.95 6.88 5.78
N ALA A 175 -17.68 6.50 5.87
CA ALA A 175 -16.58 7.22 5.28
C ALA A 175 -16.06 6.50 4.04
N LYS A 176 -15.31 7.27 3.24
CA LYS A 176 -14.59 6.82 2.06
C LYS A 176 -13.10 7.15 2.21
N GLY A 177 -12.22 6.43 1.52
CA GLY A 177 -10.80 6.72 1.46
C GLY A 177 -10.07 5.82 0.47
N ALA A 178 -8.75 5.78 0.56
CA ALA A 178 -7.94 4.85 -0.19
C ALA A 178 -8.18 3.40 0.27
N VAL A 179 -8.09 2.47 -0.69
CA VAL A 179 -8.20 1.01 -0.45
C VAL A 179 -7.04 0.49 0.42
N GLN A 180 -5.92 1.21 0.44
CA GLN A 180 -4.71 0.84 1.15
C GLN A 180 -4.76 1.38 2.57
N ALA A 181 -4.39 0.52 3.51
CA ALA A 181 -4.35 0.82 4.93
C ALA A 181 -3.12 0.17 5.55
N ALA A 182 -2.51 0.83 6.52
CA ALA A 182 -1.62 0.19 7.48
C ALA A 182 -2.40 -0.03 8.78
N LEU A 183 -2.51 -1.30 9.19
CA LEU A 183 -3.29 -1.68 10.36
C LEU A 183 -2.36 -2.30 11.42
N SER A 184 -2.63 -1.99 12.69
CA SER A 184 -1.95 -2.66 13.78
C SER A 184 -2.34 -4.13 13.87
N ARG A 185 -1.48 -4.94 14.49
CA ARG A 185 -1.76 -6.38 14.68
C ARG A 185 -3.06 -6.60 15.47
N ASP A 186 -3.35 -5.74 16.44
CA ASP A 186 -4.56 -5.84 17.26
C ASP A 186 -5.81 -5.46 16.48
N ALA A 187 -5.72 -4.48 15.57
CA ALA A 187 -6.79 -4.17 14.62
C ALA A 187 -7.10 -5.39 13.73
N VAL A 188 -6.08 -6.05 13.17
CA VAL A 188 -6.27 -7.26 12.34
C VAL A 188 -6.87 -8.42 13.15
N ARG A 189 -6.42 -8.64 14.39
CA ARG A 189 -7.00 -9.65 15.28
C ARG A 189 -8.46 -9.35 15.59
N TRP A 190 -8.81 -8.08 15.80
CA TRP A 190 -10.19 -7.65 16.02
C TRP A 190 -11.06 -7.92 14.79
N ILE A 191 -10.60 -7.58 13.58
CA ILE A 191 -11.32 -7.86 12.33
C ILE A 191 -11.63 -9.36 12.19
N ASN A 192 -10.69 -10.23 12.57
CA ASN A 192 -10.87 -11.69 12.49
C ASN A 192 -11.84 -12.25 13.54
N ARG A 193 -12.13 -11.52 14.62
CA ARG A 193 -13.05 -11.95 15.69
C ARG A 193 -14.47 -11.46 15.47
N VAL A 194 -14.62 -10.28 14.88
CA VAL A 194 -15.91 -9.63 14.70
C VAL A 194 -16.61 -10.13 13.44
N ASN A 195 -17.91 -10.42 13.53
CA ASN A 195 -18.69 -10.88 12.40
C ASN A 195 -19.12 -9.71 11.48
N LEU A 196 -18.23 -9.33 10.55
CA LEU A 196 -18.50 -8.27 9.58
C LEU A 196 -19.27 -8.75 8.33
N ALA A 197 -19.76 -9.99 8.29
CA ALA A 197 -20.31 -10.58 7.07
C ALA A 197 -21.53 -9.82 6.53
N LYS A 198 -22.44 -9.38 7.41
CA LYS A 198 -23.63 -8.62 6.99
C LYS A 198 -23.24 -7.22 6.52
N LEU A 199 -22.30 -6.56 7.20
CA LEU A 199 -21.75 -5.27 6.78
C LEU A 199 -21.12 -5.36 5.39
N ILE A 200 -20.25 -6.34 5.16
CA ILE A 200 -19.59 -6.55 3.86
C ILE A 200 -20.63 -6.82 2.77
N ARG A 201 -21.64 -7.67 3.03
CA ARG A 201 -22.74 -7.90 2.07
C ARG A 201 -23.54 -6.63 1.78
N GLN A 202 -23.73 -5.78 2.79
CA GLN A 202 -24.47 -4.54 2.62
C GLN A 202 -23.69 -3.52 1.78
N PHE A 203 -22.38 -3.37 2.05
CA PHE A 203 -21.48 -2.59 1.21
C PHE A 203 -21.47 -3.10 -0.23
N ASN A 204 -21.38 -4.42 -0.46
CA ASN A 204 -21.34 -5.01 -1.81
C ASN A 204 -22.54 -4.68 -2.73
N ALA A 205 -23.62 -4.08 -2.19
CA ALA A 205 -24.73 -3.59 -3.00
C ALA A 205 -24.53 -2.16 -3.55
N GLY A 206 -23.53 -1.43 -3.06
CA GLY A 206 -23.19 -0.06 -3.47
C GLY A 206 -22.07 0.03 -4.50
N ASN A 207 -21.59 1.24 -4.75
CA ASN A 207 -20.49 1.53 -5.67
C ASN A 207 -19.20 1.85 -4.89
N ALA A 208 -18.02 1.52 -5.45
CA ALA A 208 -16.70 1.81 -4.86
C ALA A 208 -16.56 1.32 -3.39
N VAL A 209 -17.10 0.15 -3.12
CA VAL A 209 -17.33 -0.42 -1.77
C VAL A 209 -16.04 -0.70 -1.00
N ASP A 210 -14.99 -0.99 -1.75
CA ASP A 210 -13.63 -1.24 -1.28
C ASP A 210 -12.93 0.01 -0.73
N GLU A 211 -13.37 1.20 -1.16
CA GLU A 211 -12.92 2.50 -0.65
C GLU A 211 -13.69 2.91 0.60
N MET A 212 -14.65 2.11 1.10
CA MET A 212 -15.55 2.52 2.19
C MET A 212 -15.34 1.73 3.47
N LEU A 213 -15.06 0.41 3.36
CA LEU A 213 -15.05 -0.48 4.52
C LEU A 213 -14.00 -0.07 5.57
N MET A 214 -12.73 0.08 5.17
CA MET A 214 -11.65 0.36 6.13
C MET A 214 -11.83 1.73 6.78
N SER A 215 -12.09 2.77 5.98
CA SER A 215 -12.32 4.12 6.48
C SER A 215 -13.52 4.21 7.43
N SER A 216 -14.62 3.51 7.12
CA SER A 216 -15.82 3.51 7.98
C SER A 216 -15.59 2.78 9.31
N LEU A 217 -14.82 1.68 9.33
CA LEU A 217 -14.47 0.98 10.57
C LEU A 217 -13.61 1.85 11.51
N GLN A 218 -12.77 2.72 10.94
CA GLN A 218 -11.88 3.59 11.72
C GLN A 218 -12.59 4.68 12.53
N ILE A 219 -13.83 5.03 12.17
CA ILE A 219 -14.60 6.10 12.83
C ILE A 219 -15.89 5.58 13.49
N ALA A 220 -16.07 4.26 13.54
CA ALA A 220 -17.16 3.60 14.24
C ALA A 220 -16.83 3.53 15.74
N ASP A 221 -16.95 4.65 16.45
CA ASP A 221 -16.51 4.80 17.84
C ASP A 221 -17.06 3.71 18.77
N SER A 222 -18.33 3.37 18.62
CA SER A 222 -19.02 2.35 19.43
C SER A 222 -18.53 0.92 19.20
N TRP A 223 -17.75 0.66 18.15
CA TRP A 223 -17.26 -0.66 17.80
C TRP A 223 -15.87 -0.94 18.39
N ASN A 224 -15.24 0.10 18.95
CA ASN A 224 -14.00 0.05 19.69
C ASN A 224 -12.86 -0.71 18.97
N MET A 225 -12.73 -0.52 17.65
CA MET A 225 -11.62 -1.08 16.88
C MET A 225 -10.27 -0.56 17.42
N PRO A 226 -9.27 -1.43 17.65
CA PRO A 226 -7.94 -1.00 18.07
C PRO A 226 -7.26 -0.11 17.03
N GLY A 227 -6.54 0.92 17.48
CA GLY A 227 -5.82 1.85 16.61
C GLY A 227 -6.71 2.78 15.78
N ARG A 228 -8.01 2.86 16.11
CA ARG A 228 -8.98 3.73 15.42
C ARG A 228 -8.77 5.20 15.72
N PHE A 229 -9.47 6.04 14.96
CA PHE A 229 -9.61 7.46 15.23
C PHE A 229 -10.88 7.69 16.04
N THR A 230 -10.84 8.60 17.01
CA THR A 230 -12.06 9.06 17.69
C THR A 230 -12.76 10.10 16.83
N SER A 231 -14.06 9.90 16.58
CA SER A 231 -14.82 10.79 15.68
C SER A 231 -14.89 12.25 16.17
N GLU A 232 -14.90 12.47 17.49
CA GLU A 232 -14.89 13.81 18.10
C GLU A 232 -13.65 14.65 17.76
N LYS A 233 -12.53 13.98 17.47
CA LYS A 233 -11.25 14.64 17.13
C LYS A 233 -10.99 14.74 15.62
N CYS A 234 -11.77 14.02 14.80
CA CYS A 234 -11.68 14.17 13.35
C CYS A 234 -12.50 15.40 12.93
N GLU A 235 -11.84 16.54 12.75
CA GLU A 235 -12.49 17.74 12.18
C GLU A 235 -13.26 17.33 10.91
N CYS A 236 -14.59 17.38 10.97
CA CYS A 236 -15.48 17.04 9.86
C CYS A 236 -15.38 15.60 9.30
N HIS A 237 -14.91 14.62 10.08
CA HIS A 237 -14.67 13.25 9.60
C HIS A 237 -13.67 13.17 8.43
N VAL A 238 -12.68 14.07 8.40
CA VAL A 238 -11.63 14.09 7.37
C VAL A 238 -10.27 13.80 8.00
N VAL A 239 -9.58 12.78 7.47
CA VAL A 239 -8.15 12.52 7.67
C VAL A 239 -7.55 12.27 6.29
N ASP A 240 -7.07 13.34 5.67
CA ASP A 240 -6.45 13.28 4.33
C ASP A 240 -4.92 13.17 4.39
N SER A 241 -4.33 13.32 5.58
CA SER A 241 -2.89 13.10 5.81
C SER A 241 -2.65 11.66 6.26
N TYR A 242 -2.25 10.81 5.33
CA TYR A 242 -1.90 9.39 5.55
C TYR A 242 -0.60 9.05 4.83
N VAL A 243 0.16 8.08 5.36
CA VAL A 243 1.51 7.75 4.84
C VAL A 243 1.58 6.42 4.12
N THR A 244 0.53 5.59 4.17
CA THR A 244 0.55 4.23 3.60
C THR A 244 0.90 4.23 2.12
N ARG A 245 0.31 5.11 1.31
CA ARG A 245 0.56 5.12 -0.13
C ARG A 245 0.27 6.47 -0.78
N PHE A 246 1.26 7.02 -1.47
CA PHE A 246 1.05 8.12 -2.39
C PHE A 246 0.44 7.63 -3.70
N ARG A 247 -0.57 8.34 -4.21
CA ARG A 247 -1.11 8.13 -5.56
C ARG A 247 -1.49 9.48 -6.16
N MET A 248 -0.91 9.81 -7.30
CA MET A 248 -1.30 11.02 -8.04
C MET A 248 -2.48 10.73 -8.96
N VAL A 249 -3.66 11.24 -8.61
CA VAL A 249 -4.86 11.19 -9.44
C VAL A 249 -5.02 12.53 -10.15
N HIS A 250 -5.12 12.50 -11.47
CA HIS A 250 -5.34 13.69 -12.26
C HIS A 250 -6.85 13.96 -12.34
N TRP A 251 -7.29 14.99 -11.63
CA TRP A 251 -8.66 15.49 -11.67
C TRP A 251 -8.74 16.67 -12.66
N ARG A 252 -9.90 16.91 -13.27
CA ARG A 252 -10.12 18.02 -14.21
C ARG A 252 -9.75 19.40 -13.62
N GLU A 253 -9.70 19.53 -12.30
CA GLU A 253 -9.41 20.76 -11.57
C GLU A 253 -7.98 20.80 -10.97
N SER A 254 -7.17 19.74 -11.11
CA SER A 254 -5.84 19.71 -10.48
C SER A 254 -4.83 20.54 -11.26
N LYS A 255 -4.23 21.55 -10.61
CA LYS A 255 -3.09 22.34 -11.16
C LYS A 255 -1.78 21.53 -11.25
N GLN A 256 -1.74 20.34 -10.65
CA GLN A 256 -0.54 19.50 -10.59
C GLN A 256 -0.53 18.55 -11.77
N GLU A 257 0.40 18.77 -12.69
CA GLU A 257 0.53 17.97 -13.91
C GLU A 257 1.31 16.67 -13.63
N CYS A 258 0.85 15.58 -14.23
CA CYS A 258 1.59 14.32 -14.26
C CYS A 258 2.89 14.54 -15.05
N LYS A 259 4.04 14.61 -14.37
CA LYS A 259 5.31 15.05 -15.00
C LYS A 259 5.75 14.12 -16.12
N ALA A 260 5.57 12.81 -15.94
CA ALA A 260 5.85 11.82 -16.98
C ALA A 260 4.84 11.83 -18.15
N GLY A 261 3.75 12.60 -18.05
CA GLY A 261 2.76 12.80 -19.11
C GLY A 261 1.87 11.59 -19.42
N PHE A 262 1.98 10.49 -18.68
CA PHE A 262 1.22 9.27 -18.95
C PHE A 262 0.16 8.98 -17.86
N LEU A 263 -1.10 8.98 -18.29
CA LEU A 263 -2.24 8.64 -17.45
C LEU A 263 -2.81 7.28 -17.85
N ARG A 264 -3.12 6.45 -16.85
CA ARG A 264 -3.91 5.22 -17.05
C ARG A 264 -5.10 5.26 -16.10
N HIS A 265 -6.33 5.23 -16.61
CA HIS A 265 -7.54 5.39 -15.78
C HIS A 265 -7.48 6.61 -14.84
N LEU A 266 -7.05 7.77 -15.36
CA LEU A 266 -6.91 9.03 -14.62
C LEU A 266 -5.88 9.04 -13.48
N VAL A 267 -5.10 7.96 -13.31
CA VAL A 267 -3.97 7.92 -12.36
C VAL A 267 -2.66 8.07 -13.12
N CYS A 268 -1.80 8.96 -12.64
CA CYS A 268 -0.46 9.19 -13.20
C CYS A 268 0.41 7.95 -13.04
N VAL A 269 1.08 7.56 -14.13
CA VAL A 269 2.15 6.57 -14.09
C VAL A 269 3.46 7.34 -13.90
N LEU A 270 4.06 7.17 -12.72
CA LEU A 270 5.28 7.85 -12.34
C LEU A 270 6.45 7.31 -13.16
N GLY A 271 7.29 8.22 -13.66
CA GLY A 271 8.47 7.93 -14.47
C GLY A 271 9.72 8.63 -13.97
N THR A 272 10.74 8.68 -14.83
CA THR A 272 12.04 9.28 -14.53
C THR A 272 11.92 10.76 -14.07
N GLU A 273 10.95 11.49 -14.59
CA GLU A 273 10.66 12.89 -14.24
C GLU A 273 10.18 13.08 -12.80
N ASP A 274 9.64 12.02 -12.18
CA ASP A 274 9.07 12.06 -10.85
C ASP A 274 10.10 11.69 -9.78
N LEU A 275 11.27 11.15 -10.15
CA LEU A 275 12.31 10.68 -9.22
C LEU A 275 12.71 11.71 -8.16
N PRO A 276 12.95 13.00 -8.49
CA PRO A 276 13.28 14.00 -7.46
C PRO A 276 12.18 14.18 -6.41
N SER A 277 10.91 13.98 -6.79
CA SER A 277 9.78 14.06 -5.87
C SER A 277 9.61 12.76 -5.08
N ILE A 278 9.84 11.61 -5.71
CA ILE A 278 9.74 10.28 -5.08
C ILE A 278 10.68 10.17 -3.86
N SER A 279 11.92 10.66 -3.96
CA SER A 279 12.88 10.60 -2.84
C SER A 279 12.48 11.45 -1.62
N GLN A 280 11.62 12.45 -1.84
CA GLN A 280 11.18 13.43 -0.82
C GLN A 280 9.80 13.12 -0.23
N TYR A 281 8.96 12.34 -0.92
CA TYR A 281 7.62 12.01 -0.41
C TYR A 281 7.72 11.34 0.94
N HIS A 282 6.80 11.65 1.87
CA HIS A 282 6.70 11.06 3.20
C HIS A 282 6.00 9.68 3.23
N HIS A 283 5.53 9.19 2.09
CA HIS A 283 4.75 7.95 2.01
C HIS A 283 5.64 6.70 2.03
N ILE A 284 5.05 5.56 2.35
CA ILE A 284 5.70 4.24 2.36
C ILE A 284 5.75 3.65 0.95
N LEU A 285 4.63 3.76 0.22
CA LEU A 285 4.47 3.28 -1.14
C LEU A 285 4.19 4.44 -2.09
N VAL A 286 4.55 4.28 -3.36
CA VAL A 286 4.07 5.12 -4.46
C VAL A 286 3.28 4.29 -5.46
N ASN A 287 2.21 4.87 -6.00
CA ASN A 287 1.39 4.30 -7.05
C ASN A 287 1.20 5.32 -8.19
N LYS A 288 1.37 4.94 -9.46
CA LYS A 288 1.81 3.64 -9.97
C LYS A 288 3.10 3.78 -10.76
N MET A 289 3.98 2.79 -10.64
CA MET A 289 5.16 2.67 -11.51
C MET A 289 5.00 1.40 -12.35
N MET A 290 4.95 1.56 -13.67
CA MET A 290 4.71 0.44 -14.58
C MET A 290 6.00 0.05 -15.31
N PRO A 291 6.45 -1.20 -15.20
CA PRO A 291 7.70 -1.64 -15.82
C PRO A 291 7.63 -1.63 -17.35
N THR A 292 6.43 -1.70 -17.93
CA THR A 292 6.19 -1.57 -19.38
C THR A 292 6.20 -0.11 -19.88
N PHE A 293 6.25 0.87 -18.98
CA PHE A 293 6.26 2.30 -19.33
C PHE A 293 7.65 2.92 -19.09
N ASP A 294 8.17 2.79 -17.88
CA ASP A 294 9.49 3.30 -17.50
C ASP A 294 10.11 2.41 -16.41
N TYR A 295 10.78 1.34 -16.85
CA TYR A 295 11.56 0.48 -15.97
C TYR A 295 12.82 1.18 -15.46
N GLY A 296 13.38 2.13 -16.21
CA GLY A 296 14.53 2.92 -15.76
C GLY A 296 14.23 3.65 -14.45
N ALA A 297 13.04 4.24 -14.34
CA ALA A 297 12.57 4.86 -13.11
C ALA A 297 12.44 3.87 -11.93
N VAL A 298 11.89 2.68 -12.18
CA VAL A 298 11.78 1.61 -11.17
C VAL A 298 13.16 1.21 -10.68
N ALA A 299 14.09 0.93 -11.60
CA ALA A 299 15.45 0.52 -11.27
C ALA A 299 16.19 1.60 -10.46
N CYS A 300 16.00 2.88 -10.78
CA CYS A 300 16.57 3.99 -10.00
C CYS A 300 16.03 4.04 -8.57
N VAL A 301 14.73 3.74 -8.35
CA VAL A 301 14.16 3.66 -7.00
C VAL A 301 14.67 2.42 -6.26
N SER A 302 14.80 1.28 -6.94
CA SER A 302 15.42 0.07 -6.39
C SER A 302 16.87 0.33 -5.94
N GLU A 303 17.66 1.04 -6.75
CA GLU A 303 19.02 1.46 -6.41
C GLU A 303 19.05 2.43 -5.23
N LEU A 304 18.15 3.41 -5.21
CA LEU A 304 18.01 4.34 -4.07
C LEU A 304 17.77 3.58 -2.75
N MET A 305 16.86 2.61 -2.75
CA MET A 305 16.57 1.79 -1.58
C MET A 305 17.76 0.92 -1.17
N PHE A 306 18.50 0.36 -2.15
CA PHE A 306 19.73 -0.37 -1.89
C PHE A 306 20.79 0.53 -1.22
N ASN A 307 21.01 1.72 -1.75
CA ASN A 307 22.00 2.68 -1.25
C ASN A 307 21.68 3.14 0.17
N ARG A 308 20.41 3.44 0.47
CA ARG A 308 19.95 3.76 1.82
C ARG A 308 20.10 2.59 2.79
N THR A 309 19.85 1.36 2.35
CA THR A 309 19.89 0.17 3.21
C THR A 309 21.32 -0.31 3.52
N TYR A 310 22.21 -0.32 2.52
CA TYR A 310 23.50 -1.01 2.63
C TYR A 310 24.72 -0.11 2.60
N LEU A 311 24.61 1.09 2.01
CA LEU A 311 25.75 1.99 1.83
C LEU A 311 25.69 3.21 2.75
N SER A 312 24.67 3.32 3.61
CA SER A 312 24.40 4.49 4.46
C SER A 312 24.34 5.80 3.67
N GLN A 313 23.94 5.72 2.40
CA GLN A 313 23.77 6.88 1.53
C GLN A 313 22.32 7.35 1.65
N ASP A 314 22.11 8.32 2.53
CA ASP A 314 20.81 8.93 2.75
C ASP A 314 20.77 10.32 2.09
N ASP A 315 20.12 10.37 0.93
CA ASP A 315 19.93 11.58 0.14
C ASP A 315 18.86 12.50 0.75
N HIS A 316 17.88 11.95 1.47
CA HIS A 316 16.78 12.67 2.10
C HIS A 316 16.40 11.98 3.42
N PRO A 317 17.02 12.38 4.54
CA PRO A 317 16.78 11.74 5.82
C PRO A 317 15.33 11.74 6.26
N LEU A 318 14.91 10.62 6.86
CA LEU A 318 13.55 10.42 7.34
C LEU A 318 13.15 11.51 8.34
N ASN A 319 12.22 12.38 7.94
CA ASN A 319 11.70 13.45 8.78
C ASN A 319 10.73 12.92 9.85
N MET A 320 11.27 12.49 11.00
CA MET A 320 10.46 11.95 12.11
C MET A 320 9.40 12.93 12.62
N LYS A 321 9.70 14.24 12.63
CA LYS A 321 8.74 15.26 13.08
C LYS A 321 7.46 15.25 12.24
N TYR A 322 7.54 14.91 10.95
CA TYR A 322 6.35 14.77 10.13
C TYR A 322 5.45 13.64 10.64
N TYR A 323 6.03 12.47 10.92
CA TYR A 323 5.29 11.30 11.38
C TYR A 323 4.74 11.47 12.81
N GLU A 324 5.52 12.10 13.70
CA GLU A 324 5.10 12.41 15.07
C GLU A 324 3.90 13.37 15.12
N ASN A 325 3.83 14.28 14.16
CA ASN A 325 2.73 15.24 14.03
C ASN A 325 1.57 14.72 13.18
N LEU A 326 1.60 13.45 12.75
CA LEU A 326 0.47 12.90 12.00
C LEU A 326 -0.80 12.96 12.85
N PRO A 327 -1.96 13.21 12.22
CA PRO A 327 -3.24 13.17 12.90
C PRO A 327 -3.44 11.83 13.65
N THR A 328 -3.02 10.71 13.06
CA THR A 328 -3.06 9.36 13.65
C THR A 328 -2.26 9.20 14.94
N VAL A 329 -1.20 9.98 15.13
CA VAL A 329 -0.28 9.90 16.28
C VAL A 329 -0.66 10.92 17.33
N SER A 330 -0.82 12.18 16.91
CA SER A 330 -1.19 13.29 17.78
C SER A 330 -2.59 13.12 18.38
N MET A 331 -3.50 12.40 17.72
CA MET A 331 -4.85 12.12 18.23
C MET A 331 -4.98 10.84 19.05
N LEU A 332 -3.89 10.13 19.34
CA LEU A 332 -3.93 8.93 20.18
C LEU A 332 -4.70 9.20 21.48
N CYS A 333 -5.75 8.40 21.69
CA CYS A 333 -6.34 8.20 23.00
C CYS A 333 -5.24 7.69 23.93
N SER A 334 -5.03 8.39 25.05
CA SER A 334 -4.36 7.78 26.19
C SER A 334 -5.05 6.45 26.49
N PRO A 335 -4.30 5.35 26.62
CA PRO A 335 -4.87 4.15 27.23
C PRO A 335 -5.27 4.53 28.66
N MET A 336 -6.57 4.43 28.97
CA MET A 336 -7.01 4.37 30.37
C MET A 336 -6.70 3.00 30.93
#